data_AF-A0A6M1QYN9-F1
#
_entry.id   AF-A0A6M1QYN9-F1
#
_cell.length_a   1.000
_cell.length_b   1.000
_cell.length_c   1.000
_cell.angle_alpha   90.00
_cell.angle_beta   90.00
_cell.angle_gamma   90.00
#
_symmetry.space_group_name_H-M   'P 1'
#
loop_
_entity.id
_entity.type
_entity.pdbx_description
1 polymer ?
#
loop_
_entity_poly.entity_id
_entity_poly.type
_entity_poly.pdbx_seq_one_letter_code
_entity_poly.pdbx_strand_id
1 'polypeptide(L)'
;MTYVVLVAWLVQAAVGVLLLTGWLRRGRGRTPIVLSHVVASVLGVASWITYVLTDRVLWAWAAIVLITIGNSFGDMMLLRRARAMGGRHLSTVNAYMVALRSMFKGRLPLRVSFHAVFAGVVYFSTLAVCIVDTVG
;
A
#
# COMPACT_ATOMS: atom_id res chain seq x y z
N MET A 1 -5.71 -6.52 19.37
CA MET A 1 -5.65 -5.56 18.23
C MET A 1 -4.82 -6.10 17.07
N THR A 2 -3.71 -6.78 17.34
CA THR A 2 -2.79 -7.39 16.36
C THR A 2 -3.48 -8.25 15.27
N TYR A 3 -4.43 -9.12 15.65
CA TYR A 3 -5.21 -9.94 14.70
C TYR A 3 -6.13 -9.12 13.79
N VAL A 4 -6.72 -8.03 14.28
CA VAL A 4 -7.56 -7.14 13.45
C VAL A 4 -6.69 -6.44 12.41
N VAL A 5 -5.50 -5.98 12.80
CA VAL A 5 -4.53 -5.39 11.87
C VAL A 5 -4.02 -6.44 10.88
N LEU A 6 -3.82 -7.69 11.30
CA LEU A 6 -3.48 -8.80 10.40
C LEU A 6 -4.58 -9.03 9.35
N VAL A 7 -5.86 -9.04 9.75
CA VAL A 7 -6.98 -9.12 8.80
C VAL A 7 -6.94 -7.97 7.80
N ALA A 8 -6.65 -6.74 8.25
CA ALA A 8 -6.50 -5.59 7.36
C ALA A 8 -5.34 -5.77 6.37
N TRP A 9 -4.18 -6.27 6.82
CA TRP A 9 -3.06 -6.65 5.94
C TRP A 9 -3.47 -7.68 4.89
N LEU A 10 -4.22 -8.72 5.28
CA LEU A 10 -4.66 -9.77 4.37
C LEU A 10 -5.68 -9.27 3.33
N VAL A 11 -6.63 -8.42 3.74
CA VAL A 11 -7.58 -7.77 2.82
C VAL A 11 -6.81 -6.91 1.82
N GLN A 12 -5.85 -6.12 2.29
CA GLN A 12 -5.03 -5.27 1.43
C GLN A 12 -4.19 -6.08 0.45
N ALA A 13 -3.57 -7.17 0.92
CA ALA A 13 -2.79 -8.10 0.09
C ALA A 13 -3.67 -8.79 -0.96
N ALA A 14 -4.87 -9.25 -0.60
CA ALA A 14 -5.82 -9.88 -1.52
C ALA A 14 -6.20 -8.92 -2.67
N VAL A 15 -6.51 -7.65 -2.35
CA VAL A 15 -6.79 -6.65 -3.38
C VAL A 15 -5.54 -6.36 -4.23
N GLY A 16 -4.37 -6.29 -3.61
CA GLY A 16 -3.08 -6.14 -4.32
C GLY A 16 -2.84 -7.26 -5.34
N VAL A 17 -3.11 -8.51 -4.99
CA VAL A 17 -3.03 -9.67 -5.90
C VAL A 17 -4.04 -9.55 -7.05
N LEU A 18 -5.27 -9.12 -6.78
CA LEU A 18 -6.27 -8.88 -7.84
C LEU A 18 -5.81 -7.77 -8.81
N LEU A 19 -5.15 -6.74 -8.31
CA LEU A 19 -4.58 -5.67 -9.14
C LEU A 19 -3.38 -6.18 -9.96
N LEU A 20 -2.48 -6.96 -9.34
CA LEU A 20 -1.31 -7.53 -9.99
C LEU A 20 -1.70 -8.52 -11.10
N THR A 21 -2.64 -9.42 -10.84
CA THR A 21 -3.17 -10.35 -11.85
C THR A 21 -3.81 -9.59 -13.02
N GLY A 22 -4.60 -8.55 -12.75
CA GLY A 22 -5.15 -7.69 -13.80
C GLY A 22 -4.09 -6.84 -14.53
N TRP A 23 -2.96 -6.55 -13.91
CA TRP A 23 -1.81 -5.91 -14.55
C TRP A 23 -1.13 -6.87 -15.53
N LEU A 24 -0.81 -8.08 -15.07
CA LEU A 24 -0.15 -9.13 -15.86
C LEU A 24 -1.01 -9.57 -17.05
N ARG A 25 -2.33 -9.76 -16.85
CA ARG A 25 -3.26 -10.13 -17.94
C ARG A 25 -3.35 -9.10 -19.06
N ARG A 26 -3.02 -7.84 -18.80
CA ARG A 26 -3.01 -6.76 -19.82
C ARG A 26 -1.67 -6.67 -20.57
N GLY A 27 -0.81 -7.67 -20.46
CA GLY A 27 0.50 -7.71 -21.12
C GLY A 27 1.46 -6.62 -20.62
N ARG A 28 1.17 -5.98 -19.49
CA ARG A 28 2.04 -4.96 -18.93
C ARG A 28 3.23 -5.67 -18.29
N GLY A 29 4.42 -5.42 -18.84
CA GLY A 29 5.67 -6.05 -18.39
C GLY A 29 5.97 -5.84 -16.90
N ARG A 30 6.92 -6.62 -16.39
CA ARG A 30 7.45 -6.50 -15.03
C ARG A 30 8.24 -5.18 -14.90
N THR A 31 7.55 -4.09 -14.58
CA THR A 31 8.22 -2.83 -14.28
C THR A 31 8.90 -2.94 -12.91
N PRO A 32 10.15 -2.47 -12.73
CA PRO A 32 10.85 -2.52 -11.45
C PRO A 32 10.03 -1.95 -10.30
N ILE A 33 9.31 -0.84 -10.51
CA ILE A 33 8.47 -0.19 -9.50
C ILE A 33 7.37 -1.13 -8.96
N VAL A 34 6.68 -1.87 -9.84
CA VAL A 34 5.65 -2.83 -9.43
C VAL A 34 6.28 -3.99 -8.66
N LEU A 35 7.43 -4.49 -9.10
CA LEU A 35 8.13 -5.58 -8.42
C LEU A 35 8.57 -5.15 -7.01
N SER A 36 9.21 -3.98 -6.89
CA SER A 36 9.63 -3.43 -5.60
C SER A 36 8.45 -3.22 -4.65
N HIS A 37 7.33 -2.70 -5.16
CA HIS A 37 6.10 -2.55 -4.39
C HIS A 37 5.57 -3.90 -3.87
N VAL A 38 5.50 -4.92 -4.73
CA VAL A 38 5.00 -6.26 -4.37
C VAL A 38 5.94 -6.94 -3.37
N VAL A 39 7.25 -6.90 -3.60
CA VAL A 39 8.24 -7.50 -2.69
C VAL A 39 8.17 -6.85 -1.31
N ALA A 40 8.18 -5.52 -1.24
CA ALA A 40 8.04 -4.81 0.03
C ALA A 40 6.73 -5.16 0.75
N SER A 41 5.63 -5.28 0.01
CA SER A 41 4.32 -5.64 0.57
C SER A 41 4.31 -7.07 1.12
N VAL A 42 4.87 -8.05 0.40
CA VAL A 42 4.96 -9.45 0.84
C VAL A 42 5.82 -9.57 2.09
N LEU A 43 6.99 -8.92 2.10
CA LEU A 43 7.86 -8.90 3.28
C LEU A 43 7.18 -8.20 4.47
N GLY A 44 6.41 -7.14 4.22
CA GLY A 44 5.64 -6.44 5.25
C GLY A 44 4.59 -7.34 5.90
N VAL A 45 3.81 -8.05 5.09
CA VAL A 45 2.83 -9.04 5.58
C VAL A 45 3.52 -10.15 6.36
N ALA A 46 4.62 -10.70 5.83
CA ALA A 46 5.39 -11.74 6.50
C ALA A 46 5.93 -11.24 7.86
N SER A 47 6.45 -10.02 7.92
CA SER A 47 6.93 -9.40 9.17
C SER A 47 5.80 -9.26 10.18
N TRP A 48 4.61 -8.81 9.75
CA TRP A 48 3.45 -8.70 10.65
C TRP A 48 2.98 -10.06 11.17
N ILE A 49 2.97 -11.10 10.32
CA ILE A 49 2.66 -12.47 10.74
C ILE A 49 3.68 -12.94 11.77
N THR A 50 4.97 -12.75 11.53
CA THR A 50 6.03 -13.14 12.49
C THR A 50 5.86 -12.41 13.82
N TYR A 51 5.50 -11.13 13.80
CA TYR A 51 5.15 -10.39 15.02
C TYR A 51 3.99 -11.05 15.76
N VAL A 52 2.87 -11.34 15.10
CA VAL A 52 1.71 -12.02 15.71
C VAL A 52 2.07 -13.39 16.30
N LEU A 53 3.03 -14.11 15.71
CA LEU A 53 3.43 -15.44 16.17
C LEU A 53 4.48 -15.43 17.29
N THR A 54 5.26 -14.36 17.42
CA THR A 54 6.42 -14.32 18.32
C THR A 54 6.32 -13.26 19.42
N ASP A 55 5.35 -12.35 19.32
CA ASP A 55 5.17 -11.17 20.16
C ASP A 55 6.43 -10.29 20.27
N ARG A 56 7.34 -10.37 19.29
CA ARG A 56 8.54 -9.54 19.24
C ARG A 56 8.24 -8.26 18.46
N VAL A 57 8.11 -7.14 19.17
CA VAL A 57 7.77 -5.82 18.59
C VAL A 57 8.69 -5.35 17.46
N LEU A 58 9.95 -5.83 17.41
CA LEU A 58 10.87 -5.55 16.30
C LEU A 58 10.29 -5.96 14.93
N TRP A 59 9.52 -7.04 14.85
CA TRP A 59 8.87 -7.47 13.61
C TRP A 59 7.70 -6.56 13.21
N ALA A 60 7.00 -5.96 14.18
CA ALA A 60 6.00 -4.93 13.92
C ALA A 60 6.66 -3.66 13.34
N TRP A 61 7.81 -3.26 13.91
CA TRP A 61 8.61 -2.15 13.37
C TRP A 61 9.20 -2.46 11.99
N ALA A 62 9.60 -3.70 11.72
CA ALA A 62 9.99 -4.10 10.36
C ALA A 62 8.83 -3.97 9.37
N ALA A 63 7.62 -4.40 9.76
CA ALA A 63 6.43 -4.26 8.94
C ALA A 63 6.08 -2.79 8.63
N ILE A 64 6.20 -1.87 9.60
CA ILE A 64 5.91 -0.44 9.36
C ILE A 64 6.95 0.20 8.41
N VAL A 65 8.22 -0.18 8.50
CA VAL A 65 9.25 0.27 7.56
C VAL A 65 8.94 -0.24 6.15
N LEU A 66 8.60 -1.52 6.03
CA LEU A 66 8.31 -2.15 4.74
C LEU A 66 7.04 -1.60 4.07
N ILE A 67 5.97 -1.34 4.82
CA ILE A 67 4.77 -0.69 4.27
C ILE A 67 5.04 0.77 3.89
N THR A 68 5.93 1.49 4.59
CA THR A 68 6.34 2.85 4.20
C THR A 68 7.04 2.84 2.84
N ILE A 69 7.97 1.90 2.65
CA ILE A 69 8.66 1.70 1.37
C ILE A 69 7.67 1.28 0.28
N GLY A 70 6.80 0.31 0.57
CA GLY A 70 5.76 -0.18 -0.34
C GLY A 70 4.82 0.94 -0.79
N ASN A 71 4.31 1.75 0.14
CA ASN A 71 3.44 2.89 -0.14
C ASN A 71 4.14 3.93 -1.02
N SER A 72 5.42 4.20 -0.80
CA SER A 72 6.20 5.12 -1.64
C SER A 72 6.21 4.68 -3.12
N PHE A 73 6.38 3.38 -3.39
CA PHE A 73 6.25 2.83 -4.75
C PHE A 73 4.80 2.87 -5.27
N GLY A 74 3.82 2.62 -4.40
CA GLY A 74 2.39 2.78 -4.68
C GLY A 74 2.06 4.19 -5.17
N ASP A 75 2.55 5.19 -4.44
CA ASP A 75 2.36 6.61 -4.74
C ASP A 75 3.04 7.01 -6.03
N MET A 76 4.26 6.55 -6.30
CA MET A 76 4.91 6.78 -7.60
C MET A 76 4.05 6.29 -8.78
N MET A 77 3.43 5.10 -8.65
CA MET A 77 2.52 4.58 -9.67
C MET A 77 1.25 5.46 -9.81
N LEU A 78 0.68 5.87 -8.69
CA LEU A 78 -0.51 6.72 -8.65
C LEU A 78 -0.25 8.10 -9.25
N LEU A 79 0.87 8.74 -8.89
CA LEU A 79 1.29 10.04 -9.40
C LEU A 79 1.64 9.98 -10.87
N ARG A 80 2.30 8.92 -11.34
CA ARG A 80 2.54 8.70 -12.79
C ARG A 80 1.22 8.64 -13.55
N ARG A 81 0.22 7.94 -13.00
CA ARG A 81 -1.12 7.88 -13.58
C ARG A 81 -1.83 9.24 -13.52
N ALA A 82 -1.75 9.96 -12.41
CA ALA A 82 -2.34 11.29 -12.26
C ALA A 82 -1.77 12.28 -13.28
N ARG A 83 -0.45 12.28 -13.49
CA ARG A 83 0.21 13.09 -14.53
C ARG A 83 -0.20 12.68 -15.95
N ALA A 84 -0.45 11.41 -16.20
CA ALA A 84 -1.01 10.95 -17.49
C ALA A 84 -2.46 11.45 -17.71
N MET A 85 -3.23 11.70 -16.65
CA MET A 85 -4.60 12.19 -16.74
C MET A 85 -4.70 13.72 -16.74
N GLY A 86 -3.87 14.41 -15.96
CA GLY A 86 -3.98 15.85 -15.71
C GLY A 86 -2.84 16.71 -16.29
N GLY A 87 -1.85 16.10 -16.95
CA GLY A 87 -0.70 16.78 -17.56
C GLY A 87 0.64 16.36 -16.95
N ARG A 88 1.67 16.19 -17.80
CA ARG A 88 3.00 15.71 -17.39
C ARG A 88 3.78 16.70 -16.52
N HIS A 89 3.44 17.99 -16.60
CA HIS A 89 4.10 19.09 -15.90
C HIS A 89 3.53 19.35 -14.48
N LEU A 90 2.56 18.55 -14.01
CA LEU A 90 1.99 18.73 -12.68
C LEU A 90 3.07 18.55 -11.59
N SER A 91 3.15 19.53 -10.69
CA SER A 91 3.86 19.42 -9.42
C SER A 91 3.33 18.23 -8.60
N THR A 92 4.14 17.72 -7.67
CA THR A 92 3.76 16.55 -6.85
C THR A 92 2.45 16.77 -6.09
N VAL A 93 2.27 17.94 -5.47
CA VAL A 93 1.04 18.30 -4.75
C VAL A 93 -0.17 18.32 -5.68
N ASN A 94 -0.05 18.93 -6.85
CA ASN A 94 -1.15 18.99 -7.82
C ASN A 94 -1.49 17.60 -8.38
N ALA A 95 -0.48 16.75 -8.61
CA ALA A 95 -0.68 15.37 -9.02
C ALA A 95 -1.40 14.54 -7.94
N TYR A 96 -1.09 14.75 -6.65
CA TYR A 96 -1.85 14.15 -5.55
C TYR A 96 -3.30 14.63 -5.52
N MET A 97 -3.55 15.93 -5.68
CA MET A 97 -4.91 16.47 -5.74
C MET A 97 -5.71 15.91 -6.92
N VAL A 98 -5.08 15.74 -8.08
CA VAL A 98 -5.70 15.07 -9.24
C VAL A 98 -5.99 13.61 -8.93
N ALA A 99 -5.06 12.88 -8.30
CA ALA A 99 -5.28 11.48 -7.92
C ALA A 99 -6.45 11.34 -6.95
N LEU A 100 -6.46 12.14 -5.88
CA LEU A 100 -7.50 12.14 -4.85
C LEU A 100 -8.87 12.48 -5.45
N ARG A 101 -8.97 13.56 -6.22
CA ARG A 101 -10.21 13.93 -6.94
C ARG A 101 -10.66 12.83 -7.89
N SER A 102 -9.72 12.14 -8.55
CA SER A 102 -10.04 11.05 -9.48
C SER A 102 -10.56 9.81 -8.77
N MET A 103 -10.14 9.54 -7.52
CA MET A 103 -10.71 8.48 -6.69
C MET A 103 -12.18 8.77 -6.36
N PHE A 104 -12.49 9.98 -5.89
CA PHE A 104 -13.85 10.36 -5.49
C PHE A 104 -14.79 10.62 -6.68
N LYS A 105 -14.27 11.06 -7.83
CA LYS A 105 -15.06 11.24 -9.06
C LYS A 105 -15.21 9.96 -9.89
N GLY A 106 -14.80 8.80 -9.38
CA GLY A 106 -14.94 7.51 -10.09
C GLY A 106 -14.09 7.38 -11.36
N ARG A 107 -13.06 8.22 -11.54
CA ARG A 107 -12.17 8.18 -12.71
C ARG A 107 -11.07 7.12 -12.60
N LEU A 108 -10.91 6.54 -11.42
CA LEU A 108 -10.03 5.41 -11.15
C LEU A 108 -10.86 4.14 -10.94
N PRO A 109 -10.38 2.96 -11.38
CA PRO A 109 -11.03 1.69 -11.10
C PRO A 109 -11.24 1.53 -9.59
N LEU A 110 -12.42 1.08 -9.18
CA LEU A 110 -12.81 0.95 -7.78
C LEU A 110 -11.75 0.25 -6.92
N ARG A 111 -11.18 -0.86 -7.43
CA ARG A 111 -10.14 -1.63 -6.74
C ARG A 111 -8.87 -0.83 -6.46
N VAL A 112 -8.50 0.08 -7.37
CA VAL A 112 -7.32 0.95 -7.20
C VAL A 112 -7.60 2.00 -6.13
N SER A 113 -8.77 2.65 -6.18
CA SER A 113 -9.18 3.63 -5.16
C SER A 113 -9.27 2.99 -3.78
N PHE A 114 -9.92 1.82 -3.68
CA PHE A 114 -10.00 1.05 -2.44
C PHE A 114 -8.61 0.72 -1.91
N HIS A 115 -7.75 0.12 -2.73
CA HIS A 115 -6.41 -0.28 -2.31
C HIS A 115 -5.57 0.91 -1.83
N ALA A 116 -5.66 2.06 -2.49
CA ALA A 116 -4.91 3.26 -2.09
C ALA A 116 -5.44 3.86 -0.78
N VAL A 117 -6.75 3.97 -0.60
CA VAL A 117 -7.34 4.53 0.63
C VAL A 117 -7.17 3.58 1.81
N PHE A 118 -7.41 2.28 1.58
CA PHE A 118 -7.29 1.25 2.62
C PHE A 118 -5.84 1.03 3.06
N ALA A 119 -4.85 1.34 2.21
CA ALA A 119 -3.44 1.38 2.62
C ALA A 119 -3.21 2.31 3.81
N GLY A 120 -3.92 3.45 3.88
CA GLY A 120 -3.86 4.37 5.01
C GLY A 120 -4.37 3.73 6.30
N VAL A 121 -5.47 2.97 6.23
CA VAL A 121 -6.02 2.24 7.38
C VAL A 121 -5.00 1.24 7.91
N VAL A 122 -4.44 0.39 7.04
CA VAL A 122 -3.43 -0.62 7.42
C VAL A 122 -2.19 0.06 8.02
N TYR A 123 -1.74 1.17 7.41
CA TYR A 123 -0.57 1.91 7.86
C TYR A 123 -0.75 2.45 9.28
N PHE A 124 -1.79 3.25 9.51
CA PHE A 124 -2.00 3.90 10.80
C PHE A 124 -2.36 2.90 11.89
N SER A 125 -3.09 1.82 11.57
CA SER A 125 -3.36 0.76 12.55
C SER A 125 -2.10 -0.01 12.93
N THR A 126 -1.21 -0.27 11.96
CA THR A 126 0.10 -0.90 12.19
C THR A 126 0.95 -0.01 13.09
N LEU A 127 1.05 1.28 12.77
CA LEU A 127 1.79 2.25 13.57
C LEU A 127 1.25 2.36 15.00
N ALA A 128 -0.07 2.43 15.17
CA ALA A 128 -0.70 2.51 16.48
C ALA A 128 -0.32 1.30 17.36
N VAL A 129 -0.37 0.09 16.81
CA VAL A 129 0.07 -1.11 17.53
C VAL A 129 1.56 -1.06 17.83
N CYS A 130 2.43 -0.67 16.88
CA CYS A 130 3.86 -0.54 17.15
C CYS A 130 4.14 0.39 18.34
N ILE A 131 3.46 1.54 18.41
CA ILE A 131 3.63 2.50 19.50
C ILE A 131 3.16 1.90 20.82
N VAL A 132 1.93 1.36 20.86
CA VAL A 132 1.34 0.78 22.08
C VAL A 132 2.20 -0.34 22.64
N ASP A 133 2.63 -1.28 21.81
CA ASP A 133 3.44 -2.44 22.23
C ASP A 133 4.90 -2.08 22.55
N THR A 134 5.37 -0.89 22.19
CA THR A 134 6.71 -0.42 22.58
C THR A 134 6.71 0.19 23.97
N VAL A 135 5.59 0.80 24.40
CA VAL A 135 5.50 1.56 25.66
C VAL A 135 4.66 0.89 26.75
N GLY A 136 3.85 -0.12 26.39
CA GLY A 136 3.05 -0.93 27.30
C GLY A 136 3.82 -2.12 27.85
#